data_AF-A0A3Q2D7R3-F1
#
_entry.id   AF-A0A3Q2D7R3-F1
#
_cell.length_a   1.000
_cell.length_b   1.000
_cell.length_c   1.000
_cell.angle_alpha   90.00
_cell.angle_beta   90.00
_cell.angle_gamma   90.00
#
_symmetry.space_group_name_H-M   'P 1'
#
loop_
_entity.id
_entity.type
_entity.pdbx_description
1 polymer ?
#
loop_
_entity_poly.entity_id
_entity_poly.type
_entity_poly.pdbx_seq_one_letter_code
_entity_poly.pdbx_strand_id
1 'polypeptide(L)'
;MSRFEAENEVKSIISEILEECLKRGHSFSETLVAFMVKSVVLNPTNCFNVDRRLTQHDIQRLKQLCLDKLTEDCSPSLDTIKMQLYFDMNYTSRCEFLAEIHRLLDSKLSGLSRGITDIRAKSREDFHALYHQIITYILLRSGTGSPTDLGSVLETDAALESVLPLAELGAFLVLVKKDKEQELRELTMIVTGIRLFIEASKQDEELLGIQTLSMLNILKTGWQGSLHDCQLSYFVGSGHFLPTAG
;
A
#
# COMPACT_ATOMS: atom_id res chain seq x y z
N MET A 1 -18.47 17.61 -22.46
CA MET A 1 -19.51 16.72 -21.90
C MET A 1 -19.40 16.83 -20.40
N SER A 2 -20.50 17.05 -19.68
CA SER A 2 -20.42 16.95 -18.23
C SER A 2 -20.16 15.48 -17.86
N ARG A 3 -19.42 15.22 -16.79
CA ARG A 3 -19.18 13.86 -16.29
C ARG A 3 -20.48 13.07 -16.09
N PHE A 4 -21.54 13.79 -15.70
CA PHE A 4 -22.89 13.27 -15.50
C PHE A 4 -23.55 12.78 -16.80
N GLU A 5 -23.35 13.47 -17.92
CA GLU A 5 -23.87 13.04 -19.24
C GLU A 5 -23.23 11.71 -19.67
N ALA A 6 -21.91 11.56 -19.47
CA ALA A 6 -21.18 10.34 -19.79
C ALA A 6 -21.66 9.14 -18.95
N GLU A 7 -21.87 9.36 -17.65
CA GLU A 7 -22.34 8.33 -16.72
C GLU A 7 -23.75 7.84 -17.07
N ASN A 8 -24.65 8.75 -17.49
CA ASN A 8 -25.99 8.37 -17.92
C ASN A 8 -25.98 7.60 -19.26
N GLU A 9 -25.12 7.98 -20.19
CA GLU A 9 -24.95 7.27 -21.47
C GLU A 9 -24.44 5.84 -21.24
N VAL A 10 -23.45 5.65 -20.37
CA VAL A 10 -22.95 4.32 -20.00
C VAL A 10 -24.04 3.48 -19.33
N LYS A 11 -24.83 4.06 -18.41
CA LYS A 11 -25.96 3.34 -17.78
C LYS A 11 -26.99 2.89 -18.82
N SER A 12 -27.35 3.76 -19.76
CA SER A 12 -28.26 3.40 -20.86
C SER A 12 -27.72 2.22 -21.67
N ILE A 13 -26.43 2.25 -22.02
CA ILE A 13 -25.77 1.16 -22.77
C ILE A 13 -25.85 -0.15 -22.00
N ILE A 14 -25.57 -0.13 -20.69
CA ILE A 14 -25.64 -1.31 -19.82
C ILE A 14 -27.07 -1.89 -19.79
N SER A 15 -28.09 -1.05 -19.59
CA SER A 15 -29.50 -1.48 -19.56
C SER A 15 -29.92 -2.13 -20.87
N GLU A 16 -29.56 -1.55 -22.01
CA GLU A 16 -29.89 -2.11 -23.32
C GLU A 16 -29.19 -3.47 -23.58
N ILE A 17 -27.94 -3.63 -23.15
CA ILE A 17 -27.24 -4.92 -23.25
C ILE A 17 -27.91 -5.97 -22.38
N LEU A 18 -28.30 -5.62 -21.13
CA LEU A 18 -29.03 -6.53 -20.24
C LEU A 18 -30.35 -7.00 -20.84
N GLU A 19 -31.14 -6.08 -21.39
CA GLU A 19 -32.40 -6.42 -22.07
C GLU A 19 -32.18 -7.37 -23.24
N GLU A 20 -31.14 -7.13 -24.05
CA GLU A 20 -30.84 -7.96 -25.22
C GLU A 20 -30.31 -9.35 -24.83
N CYS A 21 -29.49 -9.45 -23.76
CA CYS A 21 -29.09 -10.74 -23.19
C CYS A 21 -30.30 -11.53 -22.66
N LEU A 22 -31.25 -10.87 -21.99
CA LEU A 22 -32.46 -11.49 -21.47
C LEU A 22 -33.33 -12.04 -22.61
N LYS A 23 -33.49 -11.30 -23.72
CA LYS A 23 -34.21 -11.79 -24.92
C LYS A 23 -33.56 -13.04 -25.51
N ARG A 24 -32.24 -13.19 -25.38
CA ARG A 24 -31.48 -14.37 -25.82
C ARG A 24 -31.47 -15.51 -24.80
N GLY A 25 -32.16 -15.36 -23.67
CA GLY A 25 -32.26 -16.38 -22.62
C GLY A 25 -31.12 -16.40 -21.61
N HIS A 26 -30.24 -15.38 -21.62
CA HIS A 26 -29.15 -15.26 -20.65
C HIS A 26 -29.50 -14.20 -19.58
N SER A 27 -29.15 -14.49 -18.33
CA SER A 27 -29.30 -13.56 -17.21
C SER A 27 -27.93 -13.21 -16.63
N PHE A 28 -27.61 -11.91 -16.59
CA PHE A 28 -26.36 -11.39 -16.07
C PHE A 28 -26.63 -10.25 -15.07
N SER A 29 -25.70 -10.04 -14.13
CA SER A 29 -25.77 -8.90 -13.22
C SER A 29 -25.34 -7.61 -13.92
N GLU A 30 -25.88 -6.47 -13.47
CA GLU A 30 -25.46 -5.15 -13.95
C GLU A 30 -23.94 -4.94 -13.79
N THR A 31 -23.37 -5.40 -12.68
CA THR A 31 -21.92 -5.35 -12.42
C THR A 31 -21.11 -6.10 -13.48
N LEU A 32 -21.56 -7.29 -13.89
CA LEU A 32 -20.87 -8.09 -14.91
C LEU A 32 -20.91 -7.39 -16.27
N VAL A 33 -22.06 -6.85 -16.65
CA VAL A 33 -22.21 -6.13 -17.92
C VAL A 33 -21.42 -4.82 -17.92
N ALA A 34 -21.42 -4.07 -16.81
CA ALA A 34 -20.61 -2.86 -16.65
C ALA A 34 -19.11 -3.17 -16.79
N PHE A 35 -18.65 -4.26 -16.18
CA PHE A 35 -17.27 -4.71 -16.33
C PHE A 35 -16.96 -5.11 -17.78
N MET A 36 -17.86 -5.84 -18.44
CA MET A 36 -17.70 -6.21 -19.85
C MET A 36 -17.58 -4.98 -20.76
N VAL A 37 -18.46 -3.99 -20.60
CA VAL A 37 -18.39 -2.72 -21.34
C VAL A 37 -17.03 -2.07 -21.15
N LYS A 38 -16.54 -1.99 -19.91
CA LYS A 38 -15.21 -1.48 -19.60
C LYS A 38 -14.09 -2.29 -20.26
N SER A 39 -14.15 -3.63 -20.21
CA SER A 39 -13.16 -4.52 -20.84
C SER A 39 -13.12 -4.36 -22.35
N VAL A 40 -14.28 -4.20 -22.99
CA VAL A 40 -14.38 -4.00 -24.45
C VAL A 40 -13.80 -2.64 -24.85
N VAL A 41 -14.09 -1.58 -24.10
CA VAL A 41 -13.53 -0.23 -24.36
C VAL A 41 -12.01 -0.20 -24.15
N LEU A 42 -11.51 -0.85 -23.10
CA LEU A 42 -10.08 -0.84 -22.76
C LEU A 42 -9.23 -1.78 -23.63
N ASN A 43 -9.84 -2.73 -24.33
CA ASN A 43 -9.09 -3.64 -25.18
C ASN A 43 -8.54 -2.89 -26.42
N PRO A 44 -7.21 -2.79 -26.59
CA PRO A 44 -6.61 -2.03 -27.68
C PRO A 44 -6.98 -2.57 -29.06
N THR A 45 -7.35 -3.86 -29.20
CA THR A 45 -7.76 -4.44 -30.50
C THR A 45 -9.11 -3.90 -30.99
N ASN A 46 -9.91 -3.33 -30.10
CA ASN A 46 -11.23 -2.79 -30.47
C ASN A 46 -11.15 -1.35 -30.98
N CYS A 47 -10.00 -0.67 -30.79
CA CYS A 47 -9.73 0.67 -31.29
C CYS A 47 -10.75 1.73 -30.83
N PHE A 48 -11.30 1.60 -29.61
CA PHE A 48 -12.09 2.67 -29.00
C PHE A 48 -11.16 3.77 -28.49
N ASN A 49 -11.53 5.03 -28.73
CA ASN A 49 -10.81 6.18 -28.20
C ASN A 49 -11.52 6.68 -26.94
N VAL A 50 -10.88 6.53 -25.78
CA VAL A 50 -11.44 6.90 -24.47
C VAL A 50 -11.52 8.43 -24.27
N ASP A 51 -10.71 9.19 -25.00
CA ASP A 51 -10.65 10.66 -24.91
C ASP A 51 -11.65 11.37 -25.83
N ARG A 52 -12.34 10.61 -26.71
CA ARG A 52 -13.34 11.14 -27.64
C ARG A 52 -14.75 10.68 -27.25
N ARG A 53 -15.74 11.52 -27.56
CA ARG A 53 -17.16 11.13 -27.50
C ARG A 53 -17.44 9.93 -28.41
N LEU A 54 -18.18 8.96 -27.87
CA LEU A 54 -18.69 7.84 -28.64
C LEU A 54 -19.72 8.36 -29.66
N THR A 55 -19.54 7.97 -30.92
CA THR A 55 -20.58 8.19 -31.93
C THR A 55 -21.68 7.14 -31.78
N GLN A 56 -22.85 7.37 -32.36
CA GLN A 56 -23.93 6.37 -32.37
C GLN A 56 -23.47 5.04 -32.98
N HIS A 57 -22.59 5.08 -33.98
CA HIS A 57 -21.97 3.89 -34.55
C HIS A 57 -21.06 3.17 -33.54
N ASP A 58 -20.24 3.91 -32.78
CA ASP A 58 -19.38 3.33 -31.74
C ASP A 58 -20.20 2.67 -30.64
N ILE A 59 -21.33 3.27 -30.25
CA ILE A 59 -22.25 2.70 -29.27
C ILE A 59 -22.82 1.37 -29.75
N GLN A 60 -23.28 1.29 -31.00
CA GLN A 60 -23.81 0.04 -31.55
C GLN A 60 -22.71 -1.03 -31.67
N ARG A 61 -21.51 -0.65 -32.11
CA ARG A 61 -20.36 -1.55 -32.17
C ARG A 61 -19.97 -2.06 -30.78
N LEU A 62 -19.96 -1.19 -29.78
CA LEU A 62 -19.67 -1.53 -28.39
C LEU A 62 -20.69 -2.53 -27.84
N LYS A 63 -21.98 -2.28 -28.05
CA LYS A 63 -23.06 -3.20 -27.65
C LYS A 63 -22.88 -4.57 -28.29
N GLN A 64 -22.63 -4.62 -29.60
CA GLN A 64 -22.44 -5.89 -30.30
C GLN A 64 -21.24 -6.67 -29.75
N LEU A 65 -20.09 -6.02 -29.58
CA LEU A 65 -18.89 -6.67 -29.03
C LEU A 65 -19.10 -7.18 -27.59
N CYS A 66 -19.87 -6.46 -26.78
CA CYS A 66 -20.24 -6.91 -25.44
C CYS A 66 -21.17 -8.13 -25.49
N LEU A 67 -22.20 -8.09 -26.34
CA LEU A 67 -23.14 -9.20 -26.51
C LEU A 67 -22.43 -10.46 -27.00
N ASP A 68 -21.59 -10.35 -28.02
CA ASP A 68 -20.83 -11.46 -28.57
C ASP A 68 -19.96 -12.12 -27.49
N LYS A 69 -19.28 -11.32 -26.65
CA LYS A 69 -18.47 -11.83 -25.54
C LYS A 69 -19.27 -12.42 -24.39
N LEU A 70 -20.45 -11.87 -24.09
CA LEU A 70 -21.31 -12.35 -23.00
C LEU A 70 -22.01 -13.65 -23.36
N THR A 71 -22.37 -13.84 -24.63
CA THR A 71 -23.10 -15.02 -25.11
C THR A 71 -22.18 -16.02 -25.82
N GLU A 72 -20.87 -15.85 -25.76
CA GLU A 72 -19.90 -16.81 -26.31
C GLU A 72 -19.94 -18.11 -25.49
N ASP A 73 -20.25 -19.22 -26.17
CA ASP A 73 -20.22 -20.55 -25.56
C ASP A 73 -18.80 -20.92 -25.13
N CYS A 74 -18.68 -21.47 -23.93
CA CYS A 74 -17.40 -21.95 -23.38
C CYS A 74 -16.28 -20.89 -23.40
N SER A 75 -16.55 -19.64 -23.00
CA SER A 75 -15.55 -18.56 -22.99
C SER A 75 -14.73 -18.52 -21.69
N PRO A 76 -13.45 -18.95 -21.68
CA PRO A 76 -12.60 -18.88 -20.48
C PRO A 76 -12.35 -17.42 -20.06
N SER A 77 -12.44 -16.50 -21.03
CA SER A 77 -12.30 -15.06 -20.76
C SER A 77 -13.46 -14.53 -19.90
N LEU A 78 -14.69 -14.95 -20.21
CA LEU A 78 -15.87 -14.59 -19.43
C LEU A 78 -15.83 -15.24 -18.04
N ASP A 79 -15.41 -16.50 -17.95
CA ASP A 79 -15.25 -17.17 -16.67
C ASP A 79 -14.19 -16.49 -15.79
N THR A 80 -13.09 -16.01 -16.40
CA THR A 80 -12.07 -15.23 -15.69
C THR A 80 -12.63 -13.91 -15.17
N ILE A 81 -13.45 -13.20 -15.96
CA ILE A 81 -14.12 -11.97 -15.50
C ILE A 81 -15.06 -12.26 -14.34
N LYS A 82 -15.87 -13.33 -14.41
CA LYS A 82 -16.74 -13.75 -13.31
C LYS A 82 -15.95 -14.08 -12.05
N MET A 83 -14.82 -14.77 -12.19
CA MET A 83 -13.92 -15.06 -11.07
C MET A 83 -13.36 -13.77 -10.45
N GLN A 84 -12.87 -12.82 -11.25
CA GLN A 84 -12.37 -11.54 -10.77
C GLN A 84 -13.45 -10.76 -10.01
N LEU A 85 -14.65 -10.64 -10.58
CA LEU A 85 -15.78 -9.97 -9.92
C LEU A 85 -16.20 -10.67 -8.63
N TYR A 86 -16.19 -12.01 -8.60
CA TYR A 86 -16.46 -12.75 -7.38
C TYR A 86 -15.42 -12.42 -6.29
N PHE A 87 -14.14 -12.37 -6.64
CA PHE A 87 -13.10 -11.97 -5.69
C PHE A 87 -13.29 -10.54 -5.20
N ASP A 88 -13.51 -9.59 -6.10
CA ASP A 88 -13.69 -8.17 -5.77
C ASP A 88 -14.93 -7.92 -4.90
N MET A 89 -16.01 -8.69 -5.09
CA MET A 89 -17.25 -8.51 -4.32
C MET A 89 -17.25 -9.25 -2.98
N ASN A 90 -16.50 -10.34 -2.83
CA ASN A 90 -16.60 -11.21 -1.66
C ASN A 90 -15.37 -11.16 -0.74
N TYR A 91 -14.25 -10.60 -1.20
CA TYR A 91 -13.02 -10.52 -0.41
C TYR A 91 -12.63 -9.07 -0.17
N THR A 92 -12.21 -8.81 1.07
CA THR A 92 -11.63 -7.52 1.45
C THR A 92 -10.37 -7.25 0.65
N SER A 93 -10.20 -6.02 0.18
CA SER A 93 -8.99 -5.65 -0.53
C SER A 93 -7.76 -5.82 0.37
N ARG A 94 -6.59 -6.11 -0.22
CA ARG A 94 -5.34 -6.19 0.56
C ARG A 94 -5.11 -4.93 1.40
N CYS A 95 -5.46 -3.76 0.86
CA CYS A 95 -5.32 -2.47 1.52
C CYS A 95 -6.19 -2.38 2.78
N GLU A 96 -7.47 -2.72 2.68
CA GLU A 96 -8.40 -2.72 3.83
C GLU A 96 -8.01 -3.77 4.87
N PHE A 97 -7.59 -4.96 4.42
CA PHE A 97 -7.11 -6.01 5.31
C PHE A 97 -5.88 -5.56 6.12
N LEU A 98 -4.89 -4.95 5.45
CA LEU A 98 -3.72 -4.38 6.12
C LEU A 98 -4.07 -3.20 7.03
N ALA A 99 -5.01 -2.35 6.62
CA ALA A 99 -5.50 -1.25 7.45
C ALA A 99 -6.13 -1.76 8.74
N GLU A 100 -6.91 -2.85 8.67
CA GLU A 100 -7.51 -3.46 9.85
C GLU A 100 -6.45 -4.07 10.77
N ILE A 101 -5.42 -4.74 10.22
CA ILE A 101 -4.28 -5.22 11.00
C ILE A 101 -3.58 -4.07 11.73
N HIS A 102 -3.28 -2.97 11.03
CA HIS A 102 -2.66 -1.80 11.65
C HIS A 102 -3.54 -1.18 12.74
N ARG A 103 -4.86 -1.09 12.50
CA ARG A 103 -5.83 -0.59 13.49
C ARG A 103 -5.83 -1.45 14.76
N LEU A 104 -5.81 -2.77 14.61
CA LEU A 104 -5.76 -3.70 15.74
C LEU A 104 -4.42 -3.61 16.50
N LEU A 105 -3.30 -3.49 15.79
CA LEU A 105 -1.98 -3.28 16.40
C LEU A 105 -1.92 -1.97 17.17
N ASP A 106 -2.36 -0.87 16.58
CA ASP A 106 -2.38 0.45 17.23
C ASP A 106 -3.30 0.43 18.47
N SER A 107 -4.44 -0.29 18.41
CA SER A 107 -5.31 -0.49 19.57
C SER A 107 -4.60 -1.25 20.70
N LYS A 108 -3.87 -2.34 20.38
CA LYS A 108 -3.13 -3.14 21.36
C LYS A 108 -1.98 -2.35 21.99
N LEU A 109 -1.28 -1.54 21.20
CA LEU A 109 -0.13 -0.76 21.65
C LEU A 109 -0.49 0.62 22.19
N SER A 110 -1.78 0.98 22.20
CA SER A 110 -2.27 2.29 22.67
C SER A 110 -1.79 2.65 24.08
N GLY A 111 -1.73 1.68 25.00
CA GLY A 111 -1.23 1.88 26.36
C GLY A 111 0.25 2.26 26.39
N LEU A 112 1.08 1.54 25.62
CA LEU A 112 2.52 1.79 25.52
C LEU A 112 2.79 3.12 24.79
N SER A 113 2.11 3.37 23.67
CA SER A 113 2.19 4.63 22.93
C SER A 113 1.81 5.83 23.79
N ARG A 114 0.74 5.71 24.60
CA ARG A 114 0.37 6.75 25.57
C ARG A 114 1.44 6.95 26.64
N GLY A 115 2.01 5.87 27.17
CA GLY A 115 3.11 5.92 28.14
C GLY A 115 4.33 6.69 27.61
N ILE A 116 4.68 6.48 26.34
CA ILE A 116 5.79 7.17 25.66
C ILE A 116 5.44 8.64 25.40
N THR A 117 4.24 8.92 24.88
CA THR A 117 3.86 10.27 24.45
C THR A 117 3.58 11.24 25.59
N ASP A 118 3.07 10.73 26.72
CA ASP A 118 2.72 11.53 27.89
C ASP A 118 3.92 11.73 28.85
N ILE A 119 5.08 11.11 28.58
CA ILE A 119 6.27 11.21 29.44
C ILE A 119 6.80 12.64 29.50
N ARG A 120 7.27 13.03 30.68
CA ARG A 120 7.95 14.32 30.94
C ARG A 120 9.32 14.06 31.51
N ALA A 121 10.24 13.62 30.66
CA ALA A 121 11.61 13.30 31.05
C ALA A 121 12.36 14.56 31.50
N LYS A 122 13.04 14.48 32.66
CA LYS A 122 13.82 15.59 33.24
C LYS A 122 15.22 15.17 33.64
N SER A 123 15.42 13.89 33.94
CA SER A 123 16.71 13.30 34.30
C SER A 123 17.29 12.47 33.17
N ARG A 124 18.59 12.19 33.22
CA ARG A 124 19.25 11.32 32.22
C ARG A 124 18.66 9.90 32.25
N GLU A 125 18.27 9.44 33.43
CA GLU A 125 17.63 8.16 33.66
C GLU A 125 16.25 8.10 32.97
N ASP A 126 15.48 9.20 33.00
CA ASP A 126 14.19 9.28 32.29
C ASP A 126 14.37 9.20 30.78
N PHE A 127 15.43 9.83 30.23
CA PHE A 127 15.73 9.77 28.80
C PHE A 127 16.07 8.34 28.38
N HIS A 128 16.90 7.63 29.15
CA HIS A 128 17.24 6.24 28.86
C HIS A 128 16.02 5.32 28.98
N ALA A 129 15.16 5.53 30.00
CA ALA A 129 13.93 4.76 30.15
C ALA A 129 12.96 5.00 28.98
N LEU A 130 12.81 6.25 28.53
CA LEU A 130 12.01 6.61 27.37
C LEU A 130 12.53 5.93 26.11
N TYR A 131 13.83 6.01 25.88
CA TYR A 131 14.48 5.43 24.71
C TYR A 131 14.25 3.91 24.65
N HIS A 132 14.37 3.22 25.79
CA HIS A 132 14.05 1.80 25.91
C HIS A 132 12.56 1.50 25.64
N GLN A 133 11.64 2.36 26.08
CA GLN A 133 10.22 2.22 25.75
C GLN A 133 9.95 2.37 24.25
N ILE A 134 10.66 3.28 23.56
CA ILE A 134 10.57 3.45 22.11
C ILE A 134 11.07 2.18 21.39
N ILE A 135 12.20 1.62 21.80
CA ILE A 135 12.72 0.34 21.27
C ILE A 135 11.69 -0.78 21.44
N THR A 136 11.11 -0.88 22.65
CA THR A 136 10.06 -1.87 22.94
C THR A 136 8.84 -1.67 22.05
N TYR A 137 8.40 -0.43 21.84
CA TYR A 137 7.29 -0.10 20.96
C TYR A 137 7.59 -0.50 19.51
N ILE A 138 8.77 -0.17 18.99
CA ILE A 138 9.20 -0.50 17.63
C ILE A 138 9.19 -2.01 17.44
N LEU A 139 9.79 -2.79 18.34
CA LEU A 139 9.82 -4.25 18.28
C LEU A 139 8.42 -4.87 18.24
N LEU A 140 7.54 -4.43 19.13
CA LEU A 140 6.18 -4.96 19.22
C LEU A 140 5.32 -4.56 18.01
N ARG A 141 5.53 -3.35 17.48
CA ARG A 141 4.76 -2.84 16.33
C ARG A 141 5.23 -3.42 15.01
N SER A 142 6.53 -3.60 14.84
CA SER A 142 7.12 -4.20 13.64
C SER A 142 6.90 -5.71 13.57
N GLY A 143 6.77 -6.38 14.71
CA GLY A 143 6.70 -7.84 14.79
C GLY A 143 8.01 -8.53 14.43
N THR A 144 9.14 -7.80 14.39
CA THR A 144 10.46 -8.31 13.97
C THR A 144 11.34 -8.77 15.13
N GLY A 145 10.73 -9.19 16.25
CA GLY A 145 11.46 -9.70 17.41
C GLY A 145 10.65 -9.61 18.70
N SER A 146 11.25 -10.08 19.79
CA SER A 146 10.67 -9.97 21.13
C SER A 146 11.44 -8.93 21.96
N PRO A 147 10.77 -8.09 22.76
CA PRO A 147 11.45 -7.25 23.77
C PRO A 147 12.19 -8.05 24.84
N THR A 148 11.93 -9.36 24.95
CA THR A 148 12.66 -10.26 25.88
C THR A 148 13.90 -10.88 25.25
N ASP A 149 14.04 -10.80 23.92
CA ASP A 149 15.21 -11.31 23.22
C ASP A 149 16.27 -10.21 23.13
N LEU A 150 17.41 -10.44 23.78
CA LEU A 150 18.49 -9.46 23.85
C LEU A 150 19.04 -9.13 22.46
N GLY A 151 19.10 -10.10 21.54
CA GLY A 151 19.57 -9.87 20.17
C GLY A 151 18.67 -8.87 19.44
N SER A 152 17.36 -9.14 19.42
CA SER A 152 16.35 -8.27 18.84
C SER A 152 16.38 -6.85 19.41
N VAL A 153 16.59 -6.72 20.73
CA VAL A 153 16.70 -5.42 21.41
C VAL A 153 17.95 -4.67 20.96
N LEU A 154 19.12 -5.31 20.97
CA LEU A 154 20.39 -4.68 20.58
C LEU A 154 20.42 -4.28 19.10
N GLU A 155 19.85 -5.08 18.21
CA GLU A 155 19.74 -4.72 16.79
C GLU A 155 18.80 -3.53 16.58
N THR A 156 17.69 -3.50 17.31
CA THR A 156 16.74 -2.39 17.24
C THR A 156 17.32 -1.12 17.85
N ASP A 157 18.05 -1.24 18.96
CA ASP A 157 18.79 -0.15 19.58
C ASP A 157 19.82 0.45 18.62
N ALA A 158 20.65 -0.38 18.00
CA ALA A 158 21.65 0.06 17.03
C ALA A 158 21.03 0.73 15.80
N ALA A 159 19.93 0.19 15.28
CA ALA A 159 19.23 0.78 14.15
C ALA A 159 18.51 2.08 14.53
N LEU A 160 17.93 2.18 15.72
CA LEU A 160 17.34 3.41 16.24
C LEU A 160 18.39 4.49 16.47
N GLU A 161 19.54 4.15 17.08
CA GLU A 161 20.65 5.10 17.29
C GLU A 161 21.20 5.67 15.98
N SER A 162 21.07 4.94 14.86
CA SER A 162 21.49 5.44 13.55
C SER A 162 20.56 6.52 12.96
N VAL A 163 19.33 6.64 13.45
CA VAL A 163 18.32 7.58 12.93
C VAL A 163 17.82 8.59 13.97
N LEU A 164 17.86 8.23 15.25
CA LEU A 164 17.52 9.07 16.38
C LEU A 164 18.48 8.76 17.53
N PRO A 165 19.65 9.43 17.58
CA PRO A 165 20.57 9.28 18.71
C PRO A 165 19.92 9.70 20.03
N LEU A 166 20.30 9.07 21.15
CA LEU A 166 19.78 9.44 22.48
C LEU A 166 19.89 10.95 22.81
N ALA A 167 20.95 11.61 22.32
CA ALA A 167 21.16 13.05 22.50
C ALA A 167 20.10 13.93 21.81
N GLU A 168 19.48 13.41 20.74
CA GLU A 168 18.47 14.11 19.93
C GLU A 168 17.03 13.83 20.40
N LEU A 169 16.85 12.91 21.35
CA LEU A 169 15.55 12.57 21.94
C LEU A 169 14.83 13.78 22.58
N GLY A 170 15.57 14.84 22.90
CA GLY A 170 14.99 16.12 23.34
C GLY A 170 14.04 16.74 22.31
N ALA A 171 14.33 16.59 21.01
CA ALA A 171 13.48 17.08 19.93
C ALA A 171 12.15 16.32 19.87
N PHE A 172 12.16 15.01 20.14
CA PHE A 172 10.94 14.21 20.25
C PHE A 172 10.05 14.69 21.39
N LEU A 173 10.62 15.07 22.54
CA LEU A 173 9.85 15.46 23.73
C LEU A 173 9.04 16.74 23.56
N VAL A 174 9.50 17.67 22.72
CA VAL A 174 8.83 18.96 22.46
C VAL A 174 7.68 18.86 21.47
N LEU A 175 7.57 17.75 20.74
CA LEU A 175 6.47 17.52 19.82
C LEU A 175 5.12 17.45 20.56
N VAL A 176 4.05 17.87 19.88
CA VAL A 176 2.69 17.63 20.38
C VAL A 176 2.35 16.14 20.29
N LYS A 177 1.38 15.69 21.08
CA LYS A 177 1.03 14.26 21.20
C LYS A 177 0.80 13.57 19.85
N LYS A 178 0.03 14.20 18.96
CA LYS A 178 -0.27 13.66 17.62
C LYS A 178 1.00 13.45 16.79
N ASP A 179 1.95 14.38 16.88
CA ASP A 179 3.20 14.34 16.15
C ASP A 179 4.14 13.30 16.76
N LYS A 180 4.18 13.15 18.09
CA LYS A 180 4.89 12.03 18.75
C LYS A 180 4.35 10.68 18.29
N GLU A 181 3.03 10.51 18.21
CA GLU A 181 2.41 9.26 17.73
C GLU A 181 2.77 8.99 16.26
N GLN A 182 2.85 10.03 15.43
CA GLN A 182 3.27 9.91 14.04
C GLN A 182 4.75 9.55 13.92
N GLU A 183 5.62 10.26 14.64
CA GLU A 183 7.07 10.01 14.70
C GLU A 183 7.37 8.57 15.14
N LEU A 184 6.66 8.04 16.14
CA LEU A 184 6.81 6.65 16.55
C LEU A 184 6.48 5.65 15.42
N ARG A 185 5.47 5.93 14.60
CA ARG A 185 5.14 5.10 13.43
C ARG A 185 6.22 5.17 12.36
N GLU A 186 6.75 6.37 12.10
CA GLU A 186 7.81 6.60 11.12
C GLU A 186 9.12 5.94 11.54
N LEU A 187 9.55 6.14 12.79
CA LEU A 187 10.70 5.45 13.38
C LEU A 187 10.53 3.93 13.30
N THR A 188 9.32 3.41 13.58
CA THR A 188 9.06 1.97 13.42
C THR A 188 9.34 1.52 11.99
N MET A 189 8.83 2.23 10.98
CA MET A 189 9.03 1.86 9.57
C MET A 189 10.51 1.92 9.17
N ILE A 190 11.21 2.99 9.55
CA ILE A 190 12.61 3.22 9.20
C ILE A 190 13.51 2.18 9.89
N VAL A 191 13.40 2.03 11.21
CA VAL A 191 14.20 1.08 11.99
C VAL A 191 13.95 -0.36 11.54
N THR A 192 12.70 -0.71 11.26
CA THR A 192 12.36 -2.03 10.69
C THR A 192 13.04 -2.24 9.34
N GLY A 193 12.99 -1.24 8.45
CA GLY A 193 13.65 -1.29 7.15
C GLY A 193 15.17 -1.50 7.26
N ILE A 194 15.84 -0.76 8.15
CA ILE A 194 17.28 -0.89 8.41
C ILE A 194 17.60 -2.31 8.91
N ARG A 195 16.83 -2.83 9.88
CA ARG A 195 17.04 -4.18 10.41
C ARG A 195 16.86 -5.26 9.35
N LEU A 196 15.80 -5.18 8.55
CA LEU A 196 15.55 -6.12 7.46
C LEU A 196 16.65 -6.07 6.41
N PHE A 197 17.14 -4.88 6.08
CA PHE A 197 18.25 -4.71 5.14
C PHE A 197 19.54 -5.33 5.67
N ILE A 198 19.87 -5.07 6.95
CA ILE A 198 21.05 -5.65 7.60
C ILE A 198 20.94 -7.18 7.61
N GLU A 199 19.78 -7.72 7.96
CA GLU A 199 19.56 -9.16 8.02
C GLU A 199 19.66 -9.83 6.64
N ALA A 200 19.04 -9.25 5.61
CA ALA A 200 19.17 -9.74 4.23
C ALA A 200 20.63 -9.73 3.76
N SER A 201 21.39 -8.69 4.14
CA SER A 201 22.81 -8.59 3.76
C SER A 201 23.69 -9.63 4.46
N LYS A 202 23.40 -9.99 5.73
CA LYS A 202 24.12 -11.06 6.43
C LYS A 202 23.95 -12.41 5.71
N GLN A 203 22.75 -12.69 5.20
CA GLN A 203 22.47 -13.92 4.46
C GLN A 203 23.29 -13.98 3.15
N ASP A 204 23.41 -12.86 2.44
CA ASP A 204 24.25 -12.77 1.24
C ASP A 204 25.75 -12.95 1.57
N GLU A 205 26.22 -12.44 2.71
CA GLU A 205 27.60 -12.64 3.18
C GLU A 205 27.89 -14.10 3.57
N GLU A 206 26.93 -14.79 4.19
CA GLU A 206 27.04 -16.20 4.56
C GLU A 206 27.05 -17.11 3.32
N LEU A 207 26.33 -16.73 2.26
CA LEU A 207 26.38 -17.40 0.95
C LEU A 207 27.66 -17.10 0.15
N LEU A 208 28.28 -15.92 0.32
CA LEU A 208 29.45 -15.49 -0.46
C LEU A 208 30.79 -15.61 0.28
N GLY A 209 30.79 -15.93 1.58
CA GLY A 209 32.00 -16.07 2.40
C GLY A 209 32.81 -14.78 2.56
N ILE A 210 32.17 -13.63 2.37
CA ILE A 210 32.82 -12.31 2.46
C ILE A 210 32.50 -11.74 3.84
N GLN A 211 33.49 -11.68 4.74
CA GLN A 211 33.36 -10.96 6.00
C GLN A 211 33.44 -9.46 5.72
N THR A 212 32.29 -8.77 5.65
CA THR A 212 32.30 -7.31 5.63
C THR A 212 32.30 -6.81 7.06
N LEU A 213 33.30 -5.99 7.39
CA LEU A 213 33.38 -5.22 8.62
C LEU A 213 32.02 -4.58 8.92
N SER A 214 31.49 -4.84 10.11
CA SER A 214 30.10 -4.61 10.50
C SER A 214 29.48 -3.34 9.91
N MET A 215 28.41 -3.51 9.11
CA MET A 215 27.63 -2.39 8.58
C MET A 215 27.09 -1.43 9.65
N LEU A 216 27.02 -1.87 10.92
CA LEU A 216 26.76 -1.01 12.07
C LEU A 216 27.76 0.17 12.18
N ASN A 217 29.04 -0.05 11.82
CA ASN A 217 30.06 1.00 11.81
C ASN A 217 29.91 1.94 10.61
N ILE A 218 29.39 1.45 9.48
CA ILE A 218 29.12 2.25 8.27
C ILE A 218 27.93 3.18 8.50
N LEU A 219 26.85 2.69 9.14
CA LEU A 219 25.70 3.53 9.51
C LEU A 219 26.08 4.61 10.53
N LYS A 220 26.97 4.29 11.50
CA LYS A 220 27.49 5.27 12.47
C LYS A 220 28.40 6.35 11.87
N THR A 221 28.97 6.14 10.68
CA THR A 221 29.94 7.05 10.05
C THR A 221 29.44 7.70 8.76
N GLY A 222 28.42 7.14 8.11
CA GLY A 222 28.01 7.49 6.75
C GLY A 222 26.82 8.45 6.60
N TRP A 223 26.02 8.68 7.64
CA TRP A 223 24.79 9.48 7.51
C TRP A 223 24.97 11.00 7.62
N GLN A 224 26.17 11.51 7.94
CA GLN A 224 26.43 12.96 7.91
C GLN A 224 26.64 13.54 6.50
N GLY A 225 26.65 12.71 5.45
CA GLY A 225 27.11 13.13 4.11
C GLY A 225 26.13 13.00 2.95
N SER A 226 24.95 12.38 3.09
CA SER A 226 24.13 12.09 1.91
C SER A 226 22.62 12.14 2.16
N LEU A 227 22.09 13.36 2.31
CA LEU A 227 20.68 13.63 2.06
C LEU A 227 20.44 14.37 0.74
N HIS A 228 21.49 14.63 -0.05
CA HIS A 228 21.38 15.40 -1.28
C HIS A 228 21.26 14.59 -2.58
N ASP A 229 21.44 13.26 -2.55
CA ASP A 229 21.46 12.44 -3.78
C ASP A 229 20.46 11.27 -3.83
N CYS A 230 19.56 11.12 -2.85
CA CYS A 230 18.47 10.15 -2.95
C CYS A 230 17.26 10.72 -3.71
N GLN A 231 17.43 11.03 -4.99
CA GLN A 231 16.33 11.01 -5.95
C GLN A 231 15.96 9.55 -6.25
N LEU A 232 15.17 8.94 -5.35
CA LEU A 232 14.54 7.66 -5.63
C LEU A 232 13.37 7.86 -6.58
N SER A 233 13.70 7.66 -7.85
CA SER A 233 12.79 7.39 -8.94
C SER A 233 11.93 6.15 -8.60
N TYR A 234 10.74 6.38 -8.05
CA TYR A 234 9.65 5.39 -8.07
C TYR A 234 8.63 5.81 -9.13
N PHE A 235 8.88 5.33 -10.35
CA PHE A 235 7.96 5.26 -11.48
C PHE A 235 8.14 3.82 -12.02
N VAL A 236 7.16 2.96 -12.28
CA VAL A 236 5.70 2.98 -12.23
C VAL A 236 5.25 1.52 -12.18
N GLY A 237 4.13 1.27 -11.49
CA GLY A 237 3.47 -0.03 -11.50
C GLY A 237 2.03 0.07 -10.98
N SER A 238 1.30 1.11 -11.36
CA SER A 238 -0.13 1.24 -11.06
C SER A 238 -0.79 2.03 -12.19
N GLY A 239 -1.42 1.30 -13.11
CA GLY A 239 -2.22 1.88 -14.18
C GLY A 239 -3.51 2.46 -13.62
N HIS A 240 -3.48 3.73 -13.25
CA HIS A 240 -4.66 4.58 -13.13
C HIS A 240 -4.36 5.92 -13.80
N PHE A 241 -4.90 6.06 -15.02
CA PHE A 241 -4.97 7.32 -15.74
C PHE A 241 -6.15 8.14 -15.19
N LEU A 242 -5.85 9.32 -14.65
CA LEU A 242 -6.77 10.46 -14.59
C LEU A 242 -6.07 11.63 -15.30
N PRO A 243 -6.70 12.29 -16.28
CA PRO A 243 -6.12 13.43 -16.96
C PRO A 243 -6.33 14.73 -16.15
N THR A 244 -5.27 15.53 -16.03
CA THR A 244 -5.31 16.88 -15.45
C THR A 244 -5.87 17.90 -16.43
N ALA A 245 -6.63 18.85 -15.88
CA ALA A 245 -7.17 20.02 -16.57
C ALA A 245 -6.07 21.03 -16.94
N GLY A 246 -6.24 21.64 -18.11
CA GLY A 246 -5.51 22.77 -18.66
C GLY A 246 -6.15 23.17 -19.98
#